data_AF-A0A3B5BNT1-F1
#
_entry.id   AF-A0A3B5BNT1-F1
#
_cell.length_a   1.000
_cell.length_b   1.000
_cell.length_c   1.000
_cell.angle_alpha   90.00
_cell.angle_beta   90.00
_cell.angle_gamma   90.00
#
_symmetry.space_group_name_H-M   'P 1'
#
loop_
_entity.id
_entity.type
_entity.pdbx_description
1 polymer ?
#
loop_
_entity_poly.entity_id
_entity_poly.type
_entity_poly.pdbx_seq_one_letter_code
_entity_poly.pdbx_strand_id
1 'polypeptide(L)'
;MLDDVSPASREVRGLSAQPLRVFVNPRLRVLDGQTALFQEACESISGFSAAVPRFLSVEVSGLNEKGEPVSWRASGWPARILQHEMDHLDGVLYIDRMDSKTFINIHWQQHNE
;
A
#
# COMPACT_ATOMS: atom_id res chain seq x y z
N MET A 1 -4.79 -14.64 4.22
CA MET A 1 -3.36 -15.01 4.19
C MET A 1 -2.91 -15.13 2.73
N LEU A 2 -1.62 -15.02 2.40
CA LEU A 2 -1.15 -15.09 0.99
C LEU A 2 -1.71 -16.32 0.27
N ASP A 3 -1.84 -17.44 0.99
CA ASP A 3 -2.38 -18.71 0.51
C ASP A 3 -3.81 -18.64 -0.04
N ASP A 4 -4.61 -17.67 0.41
CA ASP A 4 -6.00 -17.47 -0.03
C ASP A 4 -6.09 -16.70 -1.36
N VAL A 5 -4.96 -16.18 -1.87
CA VAL A 5 -4.89 -15.42 -3.12
C VAL A 5 -4.38 -16.30 -4.25
N SER A 6 -5.08 -16.31 -5.39
CA SER A 6 -4.67 -17.12 -6.55
C SER A 6 -3.26 -16.73 -7.05
N PRO A 7 -2.47 -17.69 -7.59
CA PRO A 7 -1.12 -17.41 -8.11
C PRO A 7 -1.09 -16.26 -9.13
N ALA A 8 -2.07 -16.23 -10.05
CA ALA A 8 -2.19 -15.16 -11.05
C ALA A 8 -2.43 -13.78 -10.40
N SER A 9 -3.25 -13.71 -9.35
CA SER A 9 -3.48 -12.45 -8.62
C SER A 9 -2.24 -12.01 -7.85
N ARG A 10 -1.47 -12.96 -7.28
CA ARG A 10 -0.19 -12.64 -6.62
C ARG A 10 0.82 -12.04 -7.59
N GLU A 11 0.94 -12.64 -8.78
CA GLU A 11 1.83 -12.18 -9.84
C GLU A 11 1.45 -10.77 -10.30
N VAL A 12 0.18 -10.56 -10.67
CA VAL A 12 -0.33 -9.25 -11.13
C VAL A 12 -0.12 -8.14 -10.10
N ARG A 13 -0.28 -8.45 -8.80
CA ARG A 13 -0.11 -7.48 -7.73
C ARG A 13 1.34 -7.36 -7.23
N GLY A 14 2.23 -8.25 -7.64
CA GLY A 14 3.57 -8.37 -7.03
C GLY A 14 3.49 -8.67 -5.53
N LEU A 15 2.53 -9.49 -5.10
CA LEU A 15 2.38 -9.91 -3.70
C LEU A 15 3.50 -10.86 -3.32
N SER A 16 4.22 -10.53 -2.26
CA SER A 16 5.30 -11.36 -1.72
C SER A 16 5.34 -11.22 -0.19
N ALA A 17 5.82 -12.26 0.49
CA ALA A 17 6.06 -12.20 1.91
C ALA A 17 7.23 -11.24 2.19
N GLN A 18 7.04 -10.31 3.13
CA GLN A 18 8.05 -9.37 3.54
C GLN A 18 8.38 -9.59 5.01
N PRO A 19 9.67 -9.63 5.41
CA PRO A 19 10.01 -9.61 6.83
C PRO A 19 9.58 -8.28 7.45
N LEU A 20 9.34 -8.27 8.77
CA LEU A 20 9.09 -7.04 9.51
C LEU A 20 10.25 -6.06 9.32
N ARG A 21 9.91 -4.79 9.06
CA ARG A 21 10.85 -3.69 8.96
C ARG A 21 10.27 -2.50 9.71
N VAL A 22 11.14 -1.76 10.40
CA VAL A 22 10.79 -0.51 11.07
C VAL A 22 11.57 0.61 10.41
N PHE A 23 10.89 1.72 10.13
CA PHE A 23 11.52 2.94 9.65
C PHE A 23 11.14 4.11 10.55
N VAL A 24 12.15 4.79 11.06
CA VAL A 24 12.06 6.04 11.81
C VAL A 24 12.58 7.17 10.93
N ASN A 25 11.85 8.29 10.90
CA ASN A 25 12.11 9.43 10.01
C ASN A 25 12.30 9.04 8.54
N PRO A 26 11.40 8.22 7.95
CA PRO A 26 11.59 7.76 6.59
C PRO A 26 11.47 8.87 5.56
N ARG A 27 12.10 8.65 4.41
CA ARG A 27 11.93 9.41 3.17
C ARG A 27 11.68 8.43 2.04
N LEU A 28 10.69 8.71 1.21
CA LEU A 28 10.35 7.89 0.06
C LEU A 28 10.77 8.58 -1.24
N ARG A 29 11.36 7.81 -2.15
CA ARG A 29 11.70 8.24 -3.51
C ARG A 29 11.06 7.28 -4.52
N VAL A 30 10.35 7.85 -5.48
CA VAL A 30 9.82 7.10 -6.63
C VAL A 30 10.98 6.72 -7.57
N LEU A 31 11.04 5.46 -8.00
CA LEU A 31 12.13 4.96 -8.85
C LEU A 31 11.76 4.96 -10.34
N ASP A 32 10.47 4.78 -10.66
CA ASP A 32 9.93 4.89 -12.02
C ASP A 32 8.54 5.55 -12.01
N GLY A 33 8.11 6.08 -13.16
CA GLY A 33 6.82 6.75 -13.28
C GLY A 33 5.63 5.82 -13.54
N GLN A 34 5.82 4.50 -13.54
CA GLN A 34 4.73 3.56 -13.83
C GLN A 34 3.83 3.42 -12.60
N THR A 35 2.53 3.39 -12.83
CA THR A 35 1.53 3.26 -11.77
C THR A 35 0.61 2.08 -12.02
N ALA A 36 0.11 1.48 -10.94
CA ALA A 36 -0.97 0.51 -11.00
C ALA A 36 -2.16 0.92 -10.13
N LEU A 37 -3.36 0.63 -10.62
CA LEU A 37 -4.63 0.93 -9.97
C LEU A 37 -5.20 -0.35 -9.32
N PHE A 38 -5.33 -0.34 -8.00
CA PHE A 38 -5.94 -1.44 -7.24
C PHE A 38 -6.75 -0.89 -6.07
N GLN A 39 -7.69 -1.71 -5.57
CA GLN A 39 -8.43 -1.42 -4.34
C GLN A 39 -7.49 -1.35 -3.13
N GLU A 40 -7.65 -0.30 -2.34
CA GLU A 40 -6.94 0.00 -1.10
C GLU A 40 -7.98 0.27 -0.01
N ALA A 41 -7.65 -0.13 1.22
CA ALA A 41 -8.44 0.12 2.41
C ALA A 41 -7.48 0.56 3.52
N CYS A 42 -8.03 1.13 4.59
CA CYS A 42 -7.25 1.64 5.71
C CYS A 42 -7.92 1.26 7.02
N GLU A 43 -7.15 0.82 8.01
CA GLU A 43 -7.67 0.53 9.34
C GLU A 43 -8.28 1.78 10.02
N SER A 44 -7.80 2.99 9.68
CA SER A 44 -8.38 4.25 10.14
C SER A 44 -9.71 4.62 9.47
N ILE A 45 -10.11 3.93 8.40
CA ILE A 45 -11.40 4.12 7.70
C ILE A 45 -12.02 2.73 7.46
N SER A 46 -12.47 2.12 8.55
CA SER A 46 -12.97 0.75 8.55
C SER A 46 -14.25 0.61 7.73
N GLY A 47 -14.40 -0.53 7.03
CA GLY A 47 -15.61 -0.87 6.29
C GLY A 47 -15.69 -0.33 4.86
N PHE A 48 -14.67 0.39 4.38
CA PHE A 48 -14.64 0.98 3.05
C PHE A 48 -13.34 0.69 2.30
N SER A 49 -13.43 0.66 0.98
CA SER A 49 -12.28 0.59 0.08
C SER A 49 -12.54 1.41 -1.19
N ALA A 50 -11.45 1.82 -1.85
CA ALA A 50 -11.50 2.45 -3.17
C ALA A 50 -10.25 2.15 -3.98
N ALA A 51 -10.32 2.31 -5.30
CA ALA A 51 -9.18 2.15 -6.17
C ALA A 51 -8.24 3.36 -6.05
N VAL A 52 -6.96 3.10 -5.77
CA VAL A 52 -5.94 4.14 -5.58
C VAL A 52 -4.76 3.88 -6.52
N PRO A 53 -4.36 4.84 -7.37
CA PRO A 53 -3.17 4.71 -8.18
C PRO A 53 -1.92 4.83 -7.30
N ARG A 54 -0.98 3.90 -7.46
CA ARG A 54 0.32 3.91 -6.75
C ARG A 54 1.45 3.64 -7.71
N PHE A 55 2.62 4.23 -7.46
CA PHE A 55 3.84 3.93 -8.20
C PHE A 55 4.24 2.47 -8.00
N LEU A 56 4.71 1.82 -9.06
CA LEU A 56 5.07 0.41 -9.03
C LEU A 56 6.40 0.15 -8.33
N SER A 57 7.28 1.15 -8.26
CA SER A 57 8.63 1.00 -7.71
C SER A 57 9.05 2.23 -6.91
N VAL A 58 9.45 2.00 -5.65
CA VAL A 58 9.87 3.05 -4.72
C VAL A 58 11.09 2.61 -3.92
N GLU A 59 11.85 3.56 -3.41
CA GLU A 59 12.87 3.35 -2.37
C GLU A 59 12.48 4.14 -1.13
N VAL A 60 12.43 3.48 0.02
CA VAL A 60 12.32 4.13 1.33
C VAL A 60 13.67 4.09 2.02
N SER A 61 14.10 5.21 2.61
CA SER A 61 15.30 5.29 3.44
C SER A 61 14.99 5.97 4.76
N GLY A 62 15.71 5.62 5.82
CA GLY A 62 15.48 6.15 7.17
C GLY A 62 16.40 5.49 8.18
N LEU A 63 15.97 5.45 9.43
CA LEU A 63 16.63 4.70 10.50
C LEU A 63 15.82 3.46 10.88
N ASN A 64 16.46 2.39 11.33
CA ASN A 64 15.78 1.26 11.95
C ASN A 64 15.46 1.55 13.43
N GLU A 65 14.89 0.57 14.12
CA GLU A 65 14.54 0.66 15.55
C GLU A 65 15.74 0.87 16.49
N LYS A 66 16.96 0.61 16.00
CA LYS A 66 18.23 0.83 16.72
C LYS A 66 18.88 2.17 16.38
N GLY A 67 18.26 2.98 15.52
CA GLY A 67 18.83 4.24 15.05
C GLY A 67 19.88 4.10 13.95
N GLU A 68 20.00 2.92 13.32
CA GLU A 68 20.98 2.66 12.27
C GLU A 68 20.38 3.00 10.89
N PRO A 69 21.14 3.62 9.96
CA PRO A 69 20.65 3.93 8.63
C PRO A 69 20.30 2.68 7.82
N VAL A 70 19.10 2.67 7.23
CA VAL A 70 18.60 1.59 6.37
C VAL A 70 17.92 2.14 5.12
N SER A 71 17.95 1.34 4.04
CA SER A 71 17.25 1.63 2.79
C SER A 71 16.61 0.35 2.25
N TRP A 72 15.45 0.49 1.59
CA TRP A 72 14.73 -0.61 0.99
C TRP A 72 14.08 -0.18 -0.33
N ARG A 73 14.47 -0.85 -1.42
CA ARG A 73 13.78 -0.78 -2.72
C ARG A 73 12.69 -1.84 -2.77
N ALA A 74 11.49 -1.41 -3.06
CA ALA A 74 10.32 -2.26 -3.13
C ALA A 74 9.57 -2.03 -4.44
N SER A 75 8.97 -3.09 -4.96
CA SER A 75 8.09 -3.03 -6.12
C SER A 75 6.78 -3.79 -5.87
N GLY A 76 5.75 -3.54 -6.67
CA GLY A 76 4.46 -4.21 -6.54
C GLY A 76 3.73 -3.87 -5.24
N TRP A 77 3.14 -4.87 -4.58
CA TRP A 77 2.31 -4.65 -3.39
C TRP A 77 3.08 -4.04 -2.20
N PRO A 78 4.32 -4.47 -1.89
CA PRO A 78 5.15 -3.78 -0.90
C PRO A 78 5.37 -2.29 -1.17
N ALA A 79 5.55 -1.89 -2.44
CA ALA A 79 5.68 -0.47 -2.80
C ALA A 79 4.39 0.31 -2.53
N ARG A 80 3.22 -0.30 -2.79
CA ARG A 80 1.91 0.28 -2.44
C ARG A 80 1.77 0.49 -0.93
N ILE A 81 2.11 -0.51 -0.12
CA ILE A 81 2.07 -0.41 1.34
C ILE A 81 2.97 0.74 1.80
N LEU A 82 4.22 0.80 1.34
CA LEU A 82 5.12 1.90 1.68
C LEU A 82 4.53 3.28 1.36
N GLN A 83 3.92 3.46 0.20
CA GLN A 83 3.29 4.73 -0.16
C GLN A 83 2.09 5.06 0.74
N HIS A 84 1.29 4.07 1.13
CA HIS A 84 0.17 4.24 2.08
C HIS A 84 0.67 4.68 3.46
N GLU A 85 1.67 3.99 4.00
CA GLU A 85 2.21 4.31 5.33
C GLU A 85 2.95 5.66 5.34
N MET A 86 3.61 6.02 4.23
CA MET A 86 4.25 7.34 4.10
C MET A 86 3.21 8.47 4.03
N ASP A 87 2.08 8.25 3.34
CA ASP A 87 0.99 9.24 3.31
C ASP A 87 0.48 9.57 4.72
N HIS A 88 0.35 8.57 5.61
CA HIS A 88 -0.05 8.80 7.01
C HIS A 88 0.89 9.75 7.75
N LEU A 89 2.20 9.68 7.47
CA LEU A 89 3.19 10.58 8.09
C LEU A 89 3.05 12.03 7.64
N ASP A 90 2.47 12.24 6.46
CA ASP A 90 2.15 13.56 5.90
C ASP A 90 0.68 13.98 6.16
N GLY A 91 -0.07 13.19 6.94
CA GLY A 91 -1.48 13.46 7.24
C GLY A 91 -2.42 13.24 6.06
N VAL A 92 -2.01 12.44 5.07
CA VAL A 92 -2.78 12.09 3.87
C VAL A 92 -3.40 10.71 4.05
N LEU A 93 -4.66 10.55 3.67
CA LEU A 93 -5.37 9.28 3.68
C LEU A 93 -5.62 8.79 2.25
N TYR A 94 -5.90 7.49 2.09
CA TYR A 94 -6.15 6.92 0.76
C TYR A 94 -7.36 7.57 0.04
N ILE A 95 -8.33 8.08 0.81
CA ILE A 95 -9.51 8.79 0.29
C ILE A 95 -9.16 10.14 -0.35
N ASP A 96 -7.99 10.71 -0.06
CA ASP A 96 -7.51 11.93 -0.70
C ASP A 96 -6.90 11.66 -2.09
N ARG A 97 -6.61 10.39 -2.39
CA ARG A 97 -5.95 9.94 -3.64
C ARG A 97 -6.81 9.02 -4.51
N MET A 98 -7.94 8.53 -3.98
CA MET A 98 -8.75 7.50 -4.63
C MET A 98 -9.46 7.98 -5.91
N ASP A 99 -9.78 7.04 -6.79
CA ASP A 99 -10.88 7.23 -7.74
C ASP A 99 -12.20 7.14 -6.97
N SER A 100 -12.79 8.30 -6.66
CA SER A 100 -14.03 8.41 -5.90
C SER A 100 -15.21 7.60 -6.46
N LYS A 101 -15.23 7.28 -7.77
CA LYS A 101 -16.29 6.46 -8.37
C LYS A 101 -16.21 4.99 -7.97
N THR A 102 -15.11 4.59 -7.35
CA THR A 102 -14.84 3.22 -6.92
C THR A 102 -14.92 3.04 -5.40
N PHE A 103 -15.33 4.09 -4.67
CA PHE A 103 -15.52 4.05 -3.22
C PHE A 103 -16.74 3.21 -2.86
N ILE A 104 -16.50 2.10 -2.15
CA ILE A 104 -17.52 1.11 -1.82
C ILE A 104 -17.44 0.73 -0.34
N ASN A 105 -18.60 0.33 0.21
CA ASN A 105 -18.65 -0.40 1.47
C ASN A 105 -18.30 -1.89 1.21
N ILE A 106 -17.34 -2.44 1.94
CA ILE A 106 -16.87 -3.82 1.70
C ILE A 106 -17.88 -4.89 2.15
N HIS A 107 -18.89 -4.51 2.93
CA HIS A 107 -19.97 -5.39 3.40
C HIS A 107 -21.21 -5.35 2.49
N TRP A 108 -21.18 -4.64 1.36
CA TRP A 108 -22.33 -4.54 0.46
C TRP A 108 -22.90 -5.90 0.03
N GLN A 109 -22.06 -6.92 -0.16
CA GLN A 109 -22.53 -8.27 -0.51
C GLN A 109 -23.30 -8.95 0.64
N GLN A 110 -22.98 -8.64 1.89
CA GLN A 110 -23.63 -9.24 3.07
C GLN A 110 -25.02 -8.64 3.36
N HIS A 111 -25.32 -7.46 2.80
CA HIS A 111 -26.57 -6.73 3.06
C HIS A 111 -27.58 -6.78 1.91
N ASN A 112 -27.16 -7.27 0.73
CA ASN A 112 -27.98 -7.36 -0.47
C ASN A 112 -28.44 -8.79 -0.80
N GLU A 113 -28.18 -9.75 0.10
CA GLU A 113 -28.80 -11.09 0.14
C GLU A 113 -29.99 -11.08 1.12
#